data_AF-A0AAN7C0L9-F1
#
_entry.id   AF-A0AAN7C0L9-F1
#
_cell.length_a   1.000
_cell.length_b   1.000
_cell.length_c   1.000
_cell.angle_alpha   90.00
_cell.angle_beta   90.00
_cell.angle_gamma   90.00
#
_symmetry.space_group_name_H-M   'P 1'
#
loop_
_entity.id
_entity.type
_entity.pdbx_description
1 polymer ?
#
loop_
_entity_poly.entity_id
_entity_poly.type
_entity_poly.pdbx_seq_one_letter_code
_entity_poly.pdbx_strand_id
1 'polypeptide(L)'
;MAAVTPMVLLNPQTHPLDGNTGIHNLRDQVNQIHQMGLGPTRIPIVLVPGFSGWGRPLLGTVNYFGGFEDLALGLSTLGYVVIVVRIGPISSNRDRACEIYAQLYNINRSGPGGFDLPGALATLIPVNFGRNHPAFDAANPAYPALLDNAKTWQAVVYNPPAAANQLSPAWTWSAENKVHFICHSQGGTTIRYLIEILRGVNPDFDAIIPGNRQNWVKSVVTLGTPHKGTTVTEVVENVLPPGLDPLVDFVTSCSFESRPNRVYDLHLDHWGISRNGQESYGQMRARIANNVTGWWNGRNHGFGDNSLLGAVALNAYAPSPDTYYFTMSFCATVPFPNVTLTAGQVNGFLDLIPVLRYLNTGGIFGKVLAPILRTAIRSGALPQARAVLTWVTTVANYHLGNLGYFAQIPLPGLHIPRPDVLPLLSFPAYAMGGLNTPPPGILGMMADQLKPNDGIVNTESMNGPVAGPIMDGTNFAAQLQDAIAANDLSLVRGRYWHLHSNSTIDHADQIGVFTNPATVSFYPL
;
A
#
# COMPACT_ATOMS: atom_id res chain seq x y z
N MET A 1 21.30 -8.94 28.61
CA MET A 1 20.35 -7.83 28.43
C MET A 1 21.10 -6.69 27.79
N ALA A 2 21.08 -6.59 26.46
CA ALA A 2 21.57 -5.39 25.79
C ALA A 2 20.59 -4.25 26.12
N ALA A 3 21.12 -3.11 26.57
CA ALA A 3 20.30 -1.94 26.87
C ALA A 3 19.50 -1.56 25.62
N VAL A 4 18.17 -1.60 25.75
CA VAL A 4 17.24 -1.02 24.78
C VAL A 4 17.59 0.46 24.71
N THR A 5 18.18 0.89 23.60
CA THR A 5 18.30 2.32 23.31
C THR A 5 16.89 2.89 23.38
N PRO A 6 16.60 3.85 24.27
CA PRO A 6 15.29 4.47 24.28
C PRO A 6 15.05 5.01 22.88
N MET A 7 13.89 4.65 22.32
CA MET A 7 13.39 5.05 21.01
C MET A 7 13.98 6.40 20.65
N VAL A 8 14.87 6.44 19.65
CA VAL A 8 15.33 7.72 19.11
C VAL A 8 14.08 8.54 18.91
N LEU A 9 14.11 9.79 19.39
CA LEU A 9 13.08 10.80 19.25
C LEU A 9 12.60 10.89 17.78
N LEU A 10 11.78 9.93 17.32
CA LEU A 10 10.77 10.16 16.31
C LEU A 10 9.72 10.96 17.05
N ASN A 11 10.04 12.23 17.32
CA ASN A 11 9.01 13.20 17.54
C ASN A 11 8.49 13.54 16.13
N PRO A 12 7.33 13.04 15.68
CA PRO A 12 6.76 13.49 14.42
C PRO A 12 6.53 15.01 14.38
N GLN A 13 6.66 15.72 15.51
CA GLN A 13 6.69 17.18 15.59
C GLN A 13 8.03 17.82 15.16
N THR A 14 9.13 17.07 15.04
CA THR A 14 10.44 17.59 14.57
C THR A 14 10.67 17.40 13.08
N HIS A 15 9.85 16.62 12.39
CA HIS A 15 9.73 16.73 10.93
C HIS A 15 8.98 18.02 10.61
N PRO A 16 9.44 18.85 9.65
CA PRO A 16 8.79 20.12 9.35
C PRO A 16 7.31 19.86 9.01
N LEU A 17 6.42 20.38 9.85
CA LEU A 17 4.97 20.29 9.65
C LEU A 17 4.48 21.33 8.62
N ASP A 18 5.37 22.18 8.11
CA ASP A 18 5.03 23.15 7.09
C ASP A 18 4.67 22.42 5.79
N GLY A 19 3.44 22.63 5.30
CA GLY A 19 2.87 21.89 4.15
C GLY A 19 2.19 20.56 4.50
N ASN A 20 2.14 20.16 5.78
CA ASN A 20 1.52 18.93 6.26
C ASN A 20 0.05 19.09 6.70
N THR A 21 -0.79 19.64 5.83
CA THR A 21 -2.19 19.99 6.16
C THR A 21 -2.98 18.83 6.78
N GLY A 22 -2.88 17.61 6.23
CA GLY A 22 -3.61 16.47 6.78
C GLY A 22 -3.17 16.06 8.19
N ILE A 23 -1.89 16.19 8.53
CA ILE A 23 -1.37 15.91 9.88
C ILE A 23 -1.83 16.98 10.88
N HIS A 24 -1.84 18.25 10.47
CA HIS A 24 -2.40 19.33 11.29
C HIS A 24 -3.88 19.12 11.57
N ASN A 25 -4.66 18.80 10.53
CA ASN A 25 -6.07 18.49 10.67
C ASN A 25 -6.31 17.34 11.64
N LEU A 26 -5.57 16.22 11.50
CA LEU A 26 -5.64 15.09 12.43
C LEU A 26 -5.34 15.52 13.87
N ARG A 27 -4.27 16.30 14.08
CA ARG A 27 -3.89 16.80 15.40
C ARG A 27 -4.99 17.65 16.02
N ASP A 28 -5.56 18.57 15.24
CA ASP A 28 -6.60 19.46 15.71
C ASP A 28 -7.86 18.69 16.09
N GLN A 29 -8.27 17.71 15.27
CA GLN A 29 -9.40 16.84 15.61
C GLN A 29 -9.15 16.04 16.89
N VAL A 30 -7.97 15.44 17.03
CA VAL A 30 -7.60 14.67 18.23
C VAL A 30 -7.62 15.55 19.48
N ASN A 31 -7.06 16.76 19.39
CA ASN A 31 -7.06 17.71 20.51
C ASN A 31 -8.48 18.12 20.91
N GLN A 32 -9.36 18.40 19.95
CA GLN A 32 -10.76 18.72 20.23
C GLN A 32 -11.49 17.52 20.88
N ILE A 33 -11.25 16.29 20.40
CA ILE A 33 -11.84 15.08 21.00
C ILE A 33 -11.35 14.88 22.44
N HIS A 34 -10.06 15.10 22.72
CA HIS A 34 -9.54 15.02 24.08
C HIS A 34 -10.20 16.04 25.02
N GLN A 35 -10.50 17.25 24.52
CA GLN A 35 -11.19 18.29 25.29
C GLN A 35 -12.64 17.92 25.63
N MET A 36 -13.25 16.97 24.90
CA MET A 36 -14.59 16.44 25.24
C MET A 36 -14.58 15.56 26.50
N GLY A 37 -13.41 15.19 27.03
CA GLY A 37 -13.30 14.38 28.25
C GLY A 37 -13.75 12.93 28.06
N LEU A 38 -13.78 12.43 26.82
CA LEU A 38 -14.05 11.02 26.54
C LEU A 38 -12.89 10.18 27.09
N GLY A 39 -13.18 9.31 28.06
CA GLY A 39 -12.17 8.45 28.68
C GLY A 39 -11.48 7.53 27.66
N PRO A 40 -10.23 7.11 27.90
CA PRO A 40 -9.50 6.26 26.98
C PRO A 40 -10.18 4.90 26.82
N THR A 41 -10.29 4.42 25.58
CA THR A 41 -10.78 3.07 25.29
C THR A 41 -9.63 2.07 25.26
N ARG A 42 -9.76 0.95 25.98
CA ARG A 42 -8.76 -0.15 25.97
C ARG A 42 -8.96 -1.14 24.82
N ILE A 43 -9.43 -0.64 23.68
CA ILE A 43 -9.71 -1.45 22.49
C ILE A 43 -8.37 -1.72 21.78
N PRO A 44 -8.00 -2.97 21.49
CA PRO A 44 -6.76 -3.29 20.79
C PRO A 44 -6.67 -2.65 19.40
N ILE A 45 -5.46 -2.24 19.02
CA ILE A 45 -5.12 -1.75 17.69
C ILE A 45 -4.58 -2.93 16.88
N VAL A 46 -5.10 -3.14 15.68
CA VAL A 46 -4.61 -4.13 14.72
C VAL A 46 -3.91 -3.41 13.58
N LEU A 47 -2.61 -3.62 13.43
CA LEU A 47 -1.80 -3.07 12.34
C LEU A 47 -1.84 -4.02 11.14
N VAL A 48 -2.28 -3.51 9.98
CA VAL A 48 -2.53 -4.31 8.78
C VAL A 48 -1.60 -3.85 7.65
N PRO A 49 -0.58 -4.66 7.28
CA PRO A 49 0.38 -4.28 6.25
C PRO A 49 -0.26 -4.29 4.85
N GLY A 50 0.39 -3.63 3.91
CA GLY A 50 -0.05 -3.51 2.51
C GLY A 50 0.42 -4.61 1.57
N PHE A 51 0.42 -4.27 0.28
CA PHE A 51 1.06 -5.07 -0.77
C PHE A 51 2.57 -5.10 -0.52
N SER A 52 3.20 -6.23 -0.85
CA SER A 52 4.61 -6.57 -0.58
C SER A 52 5.04 -6.45 0.88
N GLY A 53 4.11 -6.28 1.83
CA GLY A 53 4.43 -6.17 3.24
C GLY A 53 4.81 -7.51 3.87
N TRP A 54 5.69 -7.49 4.85
CA TRP A 54 6.16 -8.68 5.55
C TRP A 54 5.65 -8.71 6.99
N GLY A 55 5.24 -9.88 7.45
CA GLY A 55 4.78 -10.08 8.83
C GLY A 55 5.91 -10.35 9.85
N ARG A 56 7.08 -10.81 9.37
CA ARG A 56 8.32 -10.92 10.16
C ARG A 56 9.30 -9.88 9.68
N PRO A 57 10.16 -9.32 10.53
CA PRO A 57 11.19 -8.38 10.08
C PRO A 57 11.95 -8.95 8.88
N LEU A 58 12.00 -8.21 7.77
CA LEU A 58 12.71 -8.63 6.57
C LEU A 58 14.20 -8.75 6.92
N LEU A 59 14.80 -9.89 6.56
CA LEU A 59 16.17 -10.27 6.96
C LEU A 59 16.41 -10.26 8.49
N GLY A 60 15.34 -10.31 9.29
CA GLY A 60 15.40 -10.26 10.75
C GLY A 60 15.60 -8.88 11.36
N THR A 61 15.64 -7.81 10.55
CA THR A 61 16.02 -6.47 11.04
C THR A 61 15.08 -5.33 10.63
N VAL A 62 14.36 -5.44 9.51
CA VAL A 62 13.51 -4.34 9.02
C VAL A 62 12.06 -4.65 9.30
N ASN A 63 11.41 -3.91 10.20
CA ASN A 63 9.97 -4.00 10.45
C ASN A 63 9.18 -3.34 9.31
N TYR A 64 8.00 -3.88 9.01
CA TYR A 64 7.10 -3.21 8.08
C TYR A 64 6.58 -1.90 8.69
N PHE A 65 6.02 -1.98 9.90
CA PHE A 65 5.65 -0.81 10.69
C PHE A 65 6.85 -0.33 11.51
N GLY A 66 7.60 0.60 10.95
CA GLY A 66 8.67 1.34 11.63
C GLY A 66 10.06 1.19 11.04
N GLY A 67 10.26 0.41 9.97
CA GLY A 67 11.58 0.25 9.35
C GLY A 67 12.61 -0.30 10.34
N PHE A 68 13.61 0.51 10.70
CA PHE A 68 14.61 0.15 11.73
C PHE A 68 14.11 0.35 13.16
N GLU A 69 13.00 1.05 13.35
CA GLU A 69 12.28 1.20 14.61
C GLU A 69 11.13 0.17 14.69
N ASP A 70 10.59 -0.05 15.89
CA ASP A 70 9.41 -0.90 16.08
C ASP A 70 8.22 -0.05 16.55
N LEU A 71 7.37 0.34 15.58
CA LEU A 71 6.20 1.17 15.86
C LEU A 71 5.18 0.46 16.77
N ALA A 72 5.06 -0.87 16.67
CA ALA A 72 4.15 -1.65 17.50
C ALA A 72 4.62 -1.69 18.95
N LEU A 73 5.93 -1.83 19.18
CA LEU A 73 6.54 -1.70 20.49
C LEU A 73 6.40 -0.28 21.04
N GLY A 74 6.64 0.74 20.22
CA GLY A 74 6.46 2.15 20.62
C GLY A 74 5.04 2.42 21.13
N LEU A 75 4.01 2.02 20.36
CA LEU A 75 2.61 2.13 20.76
C LEU A 75 2.28 1.31 22.02
N SER A 76 2.87 0.12 22.19
CA SER A 76 2.62 -0.68 23.39
C SER A 76 3.22 -0.07 24.65
N THR A 77 4.39 0.56 24.54
CA THR A 77 4.98 1.31 25.66
C THR A 77 4.15 2.51 26.07
N LEU A 78 3.38 3.10 25.14
CA LEU A 78 2.40 4.16 25.42
C LEU A 78 1.08 3.65 26.04
N GLY A 79 0.93 2.33 26.23
CA GLY A 79 -0.20 1.74 26.94
C GLY A 79 -1.25 1.06 26.06
N TYR A 80 -1.03 0.96 24.75
CA TYR A 80 -1.96 0.31 23.83
C TYR A 80 -1.65 -1.18 23.64
N VAL A 81 -2.67 -2.04 23.62
CA VAL A 81 -2.47 -3.39 23.06
C VAL A 81 -2.40 -3.28 21.55
N VAL A 82 -1.31 -3.76 20.97
CA VAL A 82 -1.11 -3.74 19.52
C VAL A 82 -0.99 -5.17 18.99
N ILE A 83 -1.77 -5.48 17.95
CA ILE A 83 -1.81 -6.77 17.27
C ILE A 83 -1.27 -6.54 15.86
N VAL A 84 -0.19 -7.21 15.49
CA VAL A 84 0.39 -7.15 14.15
C VAL A 84 0.01 -8.42 13.40
N VAL A 85 -0.78 -8.29 12.35
CA VAL A 85 -1.17 -9.45 11.53
C VAL A 85 -0.07 -9.81 10.54
N ARG A 86 0.08 -11.10 10.25
CA ARG A 86 1.09 -11.64 9.32
C ARG A 86 0.36 -12.32 8.17
N ILE A 87 0.26 -11.62 7.04
CA ILE A 87 -0.62 -11.98 5.92
C ILE A 87 0.15 -12.01 4.60
N GLY A 88 -0.43 -12.67 3.60
CA GLY A 88 0.17 -12.86 2.29
C GLY A 88 0.58 -11.54 1.64
N PRO A 89 1.87 -11.33 1.35
CA PRO A 89 2.39 -10.05 0.83
C PRO A 89 1.80 -9.68 -0.53
N ILE A 90 1.52 -10.69 -1.36
CA ILE A 90 1.06 -10.50 -2.74
C ILE A 90 -0.26 -11.22 -3.02
N SER A 91 -0.91 -11.75 -1.98
CA SER A 91 -2.17 -12.48 -2.10
C SER A 91 -3.36 -11.52 -2.32
N SER A 92 -4.49 -12.07 -2.76
CA SER A 92 -5.74 -11.32 -2.93
C SER A 92 -6.25 -10.76 -1.58
N ASN A 93 -7.12 -9.76 -1.63
CA ASN A 93 -7.87 -9.27 -0.49
C ASN A 93 -8.74 -10.36 0.14
N ARG A 94 -9.25 -11.31 -0.65
CA ARG A 94 -10.01 -12.47 -0.15
C ARG A 94 -9.13 -13.34 0.75
N ASP A 95 -7.97 -13.75 0.26
CA ASP A 95 -7.04 -14.61 0.99
C ASP A 95 -6.57 -13.90 2.26
N ARG A 96 -6.11 -12.66 2.12
CA ARG A 96 -5.62 -11.84 3.23
C ARG A 96 -6.69 -11.60 4.28
N ALA A 97 -7.95 -11.35 3.90
CA ALA A 97 -9.05 -11.19 4.86
C ALA A 97 -9.31 -12.48 5.64
N CYS A 98 -9.24 -13.65 4.98
CA CYS A 98 -9.38 -14.95 5.65
C CYS A 98 -8.24 -15.20 6.65
N GLU A 99 -7.00 -14.85 6.29
CA GLU A 99 -5.84 -14.94 7.18
C GLU A 99 -5.99 -14.03 8.40
N ILE A 100 -6.41 -12.78 8.22
CA ILE A 100 -6.68 -11.84 9.33
C ILE A 100 -7.78 -12.40 10.24
N TYR A 101 -8.89 -12.86 9.66
CA TYR A 101 -9.98 -13.44 10.41
C TYR A 101 -9.52 -14.63 11.26
N ALA A 102 -8.78 -15.57 10.66
CA ALA A 102 -8.23 -16.71 11.37
C ALA A 102 -7.29 -16.28 12.51
N GLN A 103 -6.43 -15.29 12.27
CA GLN A 103 -5.53 -14.76 13.30
C GLN A 103 -6.29 -14.13 14.47
N LEU A 104 -7.22 -13.21 14.22
CA LEU A 104 -7.95 -12.51 15.27
C LEU A 104 -8.95 -13.41 16.00
N TYR A 105 -9.63 -14.30 15.28
CA TYR A 105 -10.60 -15.21 15.87
C TYR A 105 -9.93 -16.19 16.84
N ASN A 106 -8.72 -16.66 16.52
CA ASN A 106 -8.01 -17.65 17.34
C ASN A 106 -7.33 -17.09 18.60
N ILE A 107 -7.16 -15.77 18.73
CA ILE A 107 -6.64 -15.15 19.96
C ILE A 107 -7.47 -15.60 21.16
N ASN A 108 -6.80 -16.24 22.12
CA ASN A 108 -7.38 -16.86 23.32
C ASN A 108 -8.49 -17.91 23.07
N ARG A 109 -8.70 -18.36 21.84
CA ARG A 109 -9.63 -19.47 21.51
C ARG A 109 -8.93 -20.80 21.24
N SER A 110 -7.61 -20.76 20.98
CA SER A 110 -6.83 -21.92 20.55
C SER A 110 -5.56 -22.10 21.39
N GLY A 111 -5.54 -23.12 22.28
CA GLY A 111 -4.39 -23.45 23.14
C GLY A 111 -3.93 -22.26 24.02
N PRO A 112 -2.73 -22.32 24.65
CA PRO A 112 -2.25 -21.18 25.43
C PRO A 112 -1.91 -20.00 24.50
N GLY A 113 -2.81 -19.01 24.43
CA GLY A 113 -2.59 -17.70 23.80
C GLY A 113 -3.17 -17.53 22.39
N GLY A 114 -3.04 -18.47 21.46
CA GLY A 114 -3.57 -18.29 20.09
C GLY A 114 -2.95 -17.12 19.29
N PHE A 115 -1.85 -16.55 19.79
CA PHE A 115 -1.00 -15.54 19.19
C PHE A 115 0.46 -15.75 19.61
N ASP A 116 1.39 -15.16 18.85
CA ASP A 116 2.80 -15.12 19.23
C ASP A 116 3.15 -13.82 19.97
N LEU A 117 4.23 -13.85 20.76
CA LEU A 117 4.81 -12.66 21.37
C LEU A 117 5.96 -12.09 20.50
N PRO A 118 6.31 -10.80 20.66
CA PRO A 118 7.43 -10.21 19.93
C PRO A 118 8.73 -11.00 20.14
N GLY A 119 9.39 -11.38 19.05
CA GLY A 119 10.62 -12.20 19.07
C GLY A 119 10.41 -13.70 19.30
N ALA A 120 9.19 -14.17 19.55
CA ALA A 120 8.90 -15.60 19.64
C ALA A 120 9.00 -16.28 18.27
N LEU A 121 9.30 -17.59 18.27
CA LEU A 121 9.21 -18.40 17.05
C LEU A 121 7.79 -18.35 16.52
N ALA A 122 7.65 -18.15 15.21
CA ALA A 122 6.32 -17.99 14.65
C ALA A 122 5.55 -19.32 14.64
N THR A 123 4.30 -19.26 15.03
CA THR A 123 3.39 -20.41 15.06
C THR A 123 2.42 -20.38 13.88
N LEU A 124 2.23 -21.53 13.23
CA LEU A 124 1.22 -21.70 12.18
C LEU A 124 -0.13 -22.11 12.79
N ILE A 125 -1.21 -21.51 12.29
CA ILE A 125 -2.60 -21.86 12.59
C ILE A 125 -3.36 -22.23 11.32
N PRO A 126 -4.41 -23.06 11.40
CA PRO A 126 -5.31 -23.30 10.27
C PRO A 126 -5.95 -22.01 9.76
N VAL A 127 -6.16 -21.90 8.45
CA VAL A 127 -6.95 -20.85 7.81
C VAL A 127 -7.95 -21.49 6.86
N ASN A 128 -9.18 -20.98 6.84
CA ASN A 128 -10.19 -21.40 5.89
C ASN A 128 -10.49 -20.25 4.93
N PHE A 129 -10.27 -20.48 3.63
CA PHE A 129 -10.43 -19.48 2.58
C PHE A 129 -11.85 -19.43 1.98
N GLY A 130 -12.82 -20.09 2.63
CA GLY A 130 -14.20 -20.17 2.16
C GLY A 130 -14.39 -21.21 1.06
N ARG A 131 -15.66 -21.53 0.80
CA ARG A 131 -16.06 -22.41 -0.31
C ARG A 131 -15.72 -21.75 -1.66
N ASN A 132 -15.66 -22.53 -2.74
CA ASN A 132 -15.44 -22.04 -4.11
C ASN A 132 -14.20 -21.16 -4.31
N HIS A 133 -13.16 -21.30 -3.47
CA HIS A 133 -11.92 -20.54 -3.62
C HIS A 133 -11.30 -20.82 -5.01
N PRO A 134 -10.82 -19.82 -5.78
CA PRO A 134 -10.40 -20.06 -7.17
C PRO A 134 -9.20 -20.99 -7.38
N ALA A 135 -8.44 -21.30 -6.32
CA ALA A 135 -7.49 -22.42 -6.33
C ALA A 135 -8.17 -23.80 -6.50
N PHE A 136 -9.49 -23.86 -6.33
CA PHE A 136 -10.32 -25.04 -6.53
C PHE A 136 -10.58 -25.23 -8.03
N ASP A 137 -9.72 -26.01 -8.66
CA ASP A 137 -9.96 -26.60 -9.98
C ASP A 137 -10.40 -28.05 -9.80
N ALA A 138 -11.63 -28.39 -10.22
CA ALA A 138 -12.16 -29.74 -10.16
C ALA A 138 -11.31 -30.76 -10.95
N ALA A 139 -10.44 -30.30 -11.85
CA ALA A 139 -9.57 -31.14 -12.66
C ALA A 139 -8.28 -31.60 -11.96
N ASN A 140 -7.91 -31.11 -10.76
CA ASN A 140 -6.78 -31.70 -10.02
C ASN A 140 -7.18 -32.43 -8.70
N PRO A 141 -6.80 -33.72 -8.57
CA PRO A 141 -7.27 -34.61 -7.51
C PRO A 141 -6.62 -34.40 -6.13
N ALA A 142 -5.58 -33.57 -5.99
CA ALA A 142 -4.95 -33.27 -4.70
C ALA A 142 -5.67 -32.15 -3.92
N TYR A 143 -6.73 -31.55 -4.48
CA TYR A 143 -7.12 -30.17 -4.17
C TYR A 143 -8.07 -29.89 -2.99
N PRO A 144 -8.96 -30.78 -2.51
CA PRO A 144 -9.67 -30.51 -1.25
C PRO A 144 -8.67 -30.41 -0.08
N ALA A 145 -7.67 -31.29 -0.07
CA ALA A 145 -6.71 -31.42 1.01
C ALA A 145 -5.81 -30.18 1.18
N LEU A 146 -5.45 -29.45 0.11
CA LEU A 146 -4.59 -28.26 0.23
C LEU A 146 -5.28 -27.10 0.94
N LEU A 147 -6.58 -26.88 0.66
CA LEU A 147 -7.37 -25.86 1.35
C LEU A 147 -7.74 -26.31 2.76
N ASP A 148 -8.10 -27.58 2.96
CA ASP A 148 -8.42 -28.12 4.29
C ASP A 148 -7.21 -28.09 5.24
N ASN A 149 -5.99 -28.21 4.70
CA ASN A 149 -4.75 -28.15 5.47
C ASN A 149 -4.06 -26.78 5.38
N ALA A 150 -4.71 -25.77 4.80
CA ALA A 150 -4.13 -24.45 4.66
C ALA A 150 -3.81 -23.84 6.02
N LYS A 151 -2.67 -23.15 6.10
CA LYS A 151 -2.20 -22.50 7.33
C LYS A 151 -1.80 -21.06 7.05
N THR A 152 -1.87 -20.24 8.08
CA THR A 152 -1.27 -18.90 8.15
C THR A 152 -0.46 -18.79 9.43
N TRP A 153 0.45 -17.82 9.48
CA TRP A 153 1.08 -17.45 10.75
C TRP A 153 0.05 -16.83 11.69
N GLN A 154 0.20 -17.03 13.00
CA GLN A 154 -0.56 -16.31 14.03
C GLN A 154 -0.35 -14.78 13.92
N ALA A 155 -1.13 -13.96 14.62
CA ALA A 155 -0.74 -12.56 14.84
C ALA A 155 0.34 -12.48 15.93
N VAL A 156 1.05 -11.35 15.98
CA VAL A 156 1.95 -11.00 17.09
C VAL A 156 1.27 -9.98 17.99
N VAL A 157 1.18 -10.25 19.30
CA VAL A 157 0.55 -9.34 20.27
C VAL A 157 1.62 -8.64 21.11
N TYR A 158 1.67 -7.33 20.98
CA TYR A 158 2.47 -6.42 21.78
C TYR A 158 1.63 -5.91 22.95
N ASN A 159 1.90 -6.46 24.13
CA ASN A 159 1.24 -6.08 25.37
C ASN A 159 1.94 -4.88 26.04
N PRO A 160 1.18 -3.94 26.62
CA PRO A 160 1.75 -2.88 27.43
C PRO A 160 2.58 -3.38 28.64
N PRO A 161 3.55 -2.58 29.12
CA PRO A 161 4.34 -2.94 30.30
C PRO A 161 3.48 -3.11 31.56
N ALA A 162 2.44 -2.29 31.72
CA ALA A 162 1.54 -2.39 32.86
C ALA A 162 0.59 -3.59 32.71
N ALA A 163 0.69 -4.58 33.61
CA ALA A 163 -0.10 -5.81 33.58
C ALA A 163 -1.62 -5.57 33.47
N ALA A 164 -2.14 -4.54 34.16
CA ALA A 164 -3.55 -4.18 34.11
C ALA A 164 -4.03 -3.74 32.71
N ASN A 165 -3.12 -3.34 31.82
CA ASN A 165 -3.42 -2.86 30.47
C ASN A 165 -3.14 -3.93 29.39
N GLN A 166 -2.67 -5.11 29.79
CA GLN A 166 -2.42 -6.20 28.85
C GLN A 166 -3.73 -6.82 28.35
N LEU A 167 -3.66 -7.47 27.20
CA LEU A 167 -4.79 -8.20 26.66
C LEU A 167 -5.22 -9.28 27.64
N SER A 168 -6.46 -9.20 28.13
CA SER A 168 -7.00 -10.16 29.08
C SER A 168 -6.95 -11.58 28.50
N PRO A 169 -6.59 -12.62 29.27
CA PRO A 169 -6.68 -14.02 28.84
C PRO A 169 -8.12 -14.44 28.46
N ALA A 170 -9.14 -13.73 28.96
CA ALA A 170 -10.54 -13.95 28.60
C ALA A 170 -11.00 -13.12 27.39
N TRP A 171 -10.15 -12.22 26.88
CA TRP A 171 -10.48 -11.42 25.71
C TRP A 171 -10.57 -12.33 24.50
N THR A 172 -11.69 -12.29 23.80
CA THR A 172 -11.84 -12.99 22.53
C THR A 172 -12.57 -12.05 21.58
N TRP A 173 -12.08 -11.91 20.34
CA TRP A 173 -12.65 -10.93 19.40
C TRP A 173 -14.15 -11.16 19.21
N SER A 174 -14.99 -10.18 19.54
CA SER A 174 -16.45 -10.28 19.56
C SER A 174 -17.12 -8.90 19.44
N ALA A 175 -18.45 -8.84 19.55
CA ALA A 175 -19.19 -7.58 19.55
C ALA A 175 -18.90 -6.73 20.80
N GLU A 176 -18.61 -7.37 21.93
CA GLU A 176 -18.21 -6.77 23.20
C GLU A 176 -16.71 -6.40 23.18
N ASN A 177 -15.91 -7.22 22.52
CA ASN A 177 -14.45 -7.11 22.44
C ASN A 177 -14.01 -6.72 21.02
N LYS A 178 -14.22 -5.45 20.67
CA LYS A 178 -13.93 -4.93 19.33
C LYS A 178 -12.44 -4.70 19.09
N VAL A 179 -12.08 -4.31 17.87
CA VAL A 179 -10.73 -3.85 17.49
C VAL A 179 -10.78 -2.56 16.68
N HIS A 180 -9.69 -1.79 16.72
CA HIS A 180 -9.38 -0.71 15.78
C HIS A 180 -8.41 -1.23 14.72
N PHE A 181 -8.66 -0.99 13.44
CA PHE A 181 -7.70 -1.28 12.38
C PHE A 181 -6.94 -0.02 11.98
N ILE A 182 -5.61 -0.11 11.89
CA ILE A 182 -4.77 0.86 11.19
C ILE A 182 -4.13 0.14 10.02
N CYS A 183 -4.45 0.61 8.83
CA CYS A 183 -4.15 -0.07 7.59
C CYS A 183 -3.24 0.80 6.72
N HIS A 184 -2.22 0.19 6.14
CA HIS A 184 -1.39 0.83 5.14
C HIS A 184 -1.62 0.18 3.77
N SER A 185 -1.69 0.98 2.69
CA SER A 185 -1.73 0.50 1.32
C SER A 185 -2.85 -0.54 1.10
N GLN A 186 -2.60 -1.69 0.47
CA GLN A 186 -3.61 -2.75 0.30
C GLN A 186 -4.26 -3.23 1.61
N GLY A 187 -3.66 -3.00 2.78
CA GLY A 187 -4.27 -3.34 4.07
C GLY A 187 -5.67 -2.74 4.22
N GLY A 188 -5.91 -1.53 3.69
CA GLY A 188 -7.21 -0.87 3.79
C GLY A 188 -8.27 -1.52 2.91
N THR A 189 -7.92 -1.97 1.70
CA THR A 189 -8.82 -2.74 0.82
C THR A 189 -9.05 -4.15 1.36
N THR A 190 -8.05 -4.76 2.00
CA THR A 190 -8.18 -6.04 2.71
C THR A 190 -9.20 -5.94 3.85
N ILE A 191 -9.11 -4.91 4.71
CA ILE A 191 -10.06 -4.75 5.83
C ILE A 191 -11.47 -4.40 5.35
N ARG A 192 -11.61 -3.67 4.23
CA ARG A 192 -12.93 -3.49 3.60
C ARG A 192 -13.54 -4.82 3.17
N TYR A 193 -12.75 -5.70 2.56
CA TYR A 193 -13.22 -7.04 2.19
C TYR A 193 -13.54 -7.88 3.42
N LEU A 194 -12.72 -7.82 4.49
CA LEU A 194 -12.99 -8.47 5.77
C LEU A 194 -14.34 -8.01 6.35
N ILE A 195 -14.61 -6.70 6.37
CA ILE A 195 -15.89 -6.16 6.86
C ILE A 195 -17.05 -6.67 6.00
N GLU A 196 -16.88 -6.81 4.69
CA GLU A 196 -17.92 -7.40 3.83
C GLU A 196 -18.21 -8.86 4.19
N ILE A 197 -17.19 -9.71 4.35
CA ILE A 197 -17.43 -11.11 4.73
C ILE A 197 -18.00 -11.23 6.16
N LEU A 198 -17.67 -10.29 7.05
CA LEU A 198 -18.29 -10.17 8.38
C LEU A 198 -19.77 -9.79 8.32
N ARG A 199 -20.31 -9.33 7.18
CA ARG A 199 -21.76 -9.13 7.02
C ARG A 199 -22.54 -10.45 7.11
N GLY A 200 -21.88 -11.58 6.85
CA GLY A 200 -22.49 -12.92 6.98
C GLY A 200 -23.55 -13.22 5.93
N VAL A 201 -23.46 -12.58 4.76
CA VAL A 201 -24.37 -12.78 3.62
C VAL A 201 -23.69 -13.46 2.42
N ASN A 202 -22.37 -13.68 2.51
CA ASN A 202 -21.62 -14.36 1.47
C ASN A 202 -21.60 -15.88 1.75
N PRO A 203 -22.27 -16.70 0.93
CA PRO A 203 -22.39 -18.13 1.18
C PRO A 203 -21.05 -18.86 1.19
N ASP A 204 -19.99 -18.32 0.58
CA ASP A 204 -18.66 -18.93 0.66
C ASP A 204 -18.15 -19.02 2.11
N PHE A 205 -18.64 -18.14 3.00
CA PHE A 205 -18.13 -17.98 4.36
C PHE A 205 -19.11 -18.35 5.48
N ASP A 206 -20.37 -18.70 5.18
CA ASP A 206 -21.41 -18.97 6.20
C ASP A 206 -20.99 -19.97 7.29
N ALA A 207 -20.23 -21.00 6.93
CA ALA A 207 -19.75 -22.01 7.88
C ALA A 207 -18.66 -21.51 8.84
N ILE A 208 -17.96 -20.43 8.46
CA ILE A 208 -16.77 -19.90 9.15
C ILE A 208 -17.11 -18.59 9.88
N ILE A 209 -18.00 -17.79 9.29
CA ILE A 209 -18.43 -16.48 9.73
C ILE A 209 -19.97 -16.46 9.76
N PRO A 210 -20.61 -17.18 10.69
CA PRO A 210 -22.06 -17.19 10.77
C PRO A 210 -22.60 -15.87 11.33
N GLY A 211 -23.63 -15.35 10.65
CA GLY A 211 -24.36 -14.14 11.02
C GLY A 211 -23.57 -12.85 10.81
N ASN A 212 -24.23 -11.72 11.07
CA ASN A 212 -23.60 -10.40 10.96
C ASN A 212 -22.70 -10.11 12.17
N ARG A 213 -21.42 -9.87 11.90
CA ARG A 213 -20.34 -9.56 12.84
C ARG A 213 -19.64 -8.24 12.49
N GLN A 214 -20.21 -7.40 11.62
CA GLN A 214 -19.60 -6.12 11.24
C GLN A 214 -19.41 -5.19 12.46
N ASN A 215 -20.26 -5.34 13.49
CA ASN A 215 -20.15 -4.59 14.74
C ASN A 215 -18.95 -5.02 15.63
N TRP A 216 -18.16 -6.03 15.26
CA TRP A 216 -16.90 -6.41 15.93
C TRP A 216 -15.75 -5.46 15.59
N VAL A 217 -15.96 -4.57 14.61
CA VAL A 217 -14.98 -3.57 14.18
C VAL A 217 -15.40 -2.19 14.69
N LYS A 218 -14.56 -1.58 15.53
CA LYS A 218 -14.83 -0.25 16.08
C LYS A 218 -14.47 0.84 15.08
N SER A 219 -13.27 0.81 14.52
CA SER A 219 -12.85 1.77 13.48
C SER A 219 -11.85 1.20 12.51
N VAL A 220 -11.72 1.87 11.37
CA VAL A 220 -10.71 1.61 10.34
C VAL A 220 -10.04 2.94 9.99
N VAL A 221 -8.72 2.98 10.10
CA VAL A 221 -7.88 4.08 9.60
C VAL A 221 -7.11 3.57 8.40
N THR A 222 -7.12 4.30 7.29
CA THR A 222 -6.37 3.93 6.08
C THR A 222 -5.34 5.00 5.72
N LEU A 223 -4.12 4.53 5.42
CA LEU A 223 -2.99 5.34 4.98
C LEU A 223 -2.57 4.84 3.59
N GLY A 224 -2.61 5.72 2.58
CA GLY A 224 -2.14 5.40 1.21
C GLY A 224 -2.88 4.25 0.55
N THR A 225 -4.12 3.97 0.98
CA THR A 225 -4.88 2.81 0.50
C THR A 225 -5.42 3.07 -0.91
N PRO A 226 -5.25 2.13 -1.86
CA PRO A 226 -5.81 2.25 -3.21
C PRO A 226 -7.31 1.91 -3.21
N HIS A 227 -8.16 2.73 -2.56
CA HIS A 227 -9.60 2.45 -2.46
C HIS A 227 -10.29 2.30 -3.81
N LYS A 228 -9.81 3.01 -4.84
CA LYS A 228 -10.27 3.01 -6.23
C LYS A 228 -9.23 2.40 -7.18
N GLY A 229 -8.25 1.68 -6.64
CA GLY A 229 -7.15 1.06 -7.38
C GLY A 229 -5.97 2.01 -7.65
N THR A 230 -4.92 1.47 -8.25
CA THR A 230 -3.70 2.21 -8.61
C THR A 230 -3.21 1.84 -10.01
N THR A 231 -2.73 2.85 -10.72
CA THR A 231 -2.12 2.71 -12.05
C THR A 231 -0.70 2.13 -12.01
N VAL A 232 -0.11 1.89 -10.83
CA VAL A 232 1.21 1.23 -10.73
C VAL A 232 1.16 -0.19 -11.31
N THR A 233 -0.02 -0.82 -11.24
CA THR A 233 -0.27 -2.14 -11.83
C THR A 233 -0.04 -2.11 -13.35
N GLU A 234 -0.58 -1.10 -14.03
CA GLU A 234 -0.37 -0.85 -15.46
C GLU A 234 1.08 -0.48 -15.77
N VAL A 235 1.77 0.28 -14.88
CA VAL A 235 3.21 0.56 -15.04
C VAL A 235 4.02 -0.74 -15.05
N VAL A 236 3.76 -1.64 -14.11
CA VAL A 236 4.48 -2.91 -14.01
C VAL A 236 4.20 -3.78 -15.24
N GLU A 237 2.94 -3.87 -15.68
CA GLU A 237 2.56 -4.60 -16.89
C GLU A 237 3.24 -4.05 -18.16
N ASN A 238 3.40 -2.73 -18.28
CA ASN A 238 4.02 -2.09 -19.44
C ASN A 238 5.56 -2.16 -19.45
N VAL A 239 6.20 -2.42 -18.31
CA VAL A 239 7.66 -2.43 -18.16
C VAL A 239 8.23 -3.84 -18.16
N LEU A 240 7.50 -4.83 -17.62
CA LEU A 240 7.99 -6.20 -17.54
C LEU A 240 8.06 -6.86 -18.94
N PRO A 241 9.08 -7.69 -19.20
CA PRO A 241 9.17 -8.48 -20.42
C PRO A 241 7.94 -9.39 -20.59
N PRO A 242 7.56 -9.75 -21.83
CA PRO A 242 6.48 -10.68 -22.07
C PRO A 242 6.84 -12.06 -21.51
N GLY A 243 5.84 -12.73 -20.90
CA GLY A 243 5.99 -14.05 -20.30
C GLY A 243 6.10 -14.01 -18.77
N LEU A 244 5.90 -15.16 -18.14
CA LEU A 244 5.83 -15.27 -16.67
C LEU A 244 7.05 -15.97 -16.07
N ASP A 245 8.07 -16.32 -16.85
CA ASP A 245 9.26 -17.01 -16.34
C ASP A 245 9.93 -16.27 -15.17
N PRO A 246 10.17 -14.94 -15.21
CA PRO A 246 10.73 -14.21 -14.07
C PRO A 246 9.84 -14.27 -12.82
N LEU A 247 8.52 -14.24 -13.00
CA LEU A 247 7.57 -14.39 -11.90
C LEU A 247 7.64 -15.81 -11.32
N VAL A 248 7.68 -16.84 -12.18
CA VAL A 248 7.83 -18.23 -11.76
C VAL A 248 9.15 -18.43 -10.99
N ASP A 249 10.25 -17.83 -11.43
CA ASP A 249 11.54 -17.87 -10.73
C ASP A 249 11.49 -17.18 -9.37
N PHE A 250 10.91 -15.98 -9.30
CA PHE A 250 10.72 -15.26 -8.05
C PHE A 250 9.88 -16.08 -7.05
N VAL A 251 8.72 -16.56 -7.49
CA VAL A 251 7.82 -17.36 -6.65
C VAL A 251 8.48 -18.68 -6.22
N THR A 252 9.21 -19.35 -7.11
CA THR A 252 9.96 -20.57 -6.78
C THR A 252 10.98 -20.27 -5.68
N SER A 253 11.77 -19.20 -5.83
CA SER A 253 12.79 -18.80 -4.86
C SER A 253 12.20 -18.53 -3.47
N CYS A 254 11.07 -17.83 -3.41
CA CYS A 254 10.41 -17.53 -2.15
C CYS A 254 9.76 -18.76 -1.49
N SER A 255 9.34 -19.76 -2.27
CA SER A 255 8.61 -20.94 -1.77
C SER A 255 9.46 -22.20 -1.64
N PHE A 256 10.74 -22.17 -2.06
CA PHE A 256 11.61 -23.35 -2.10
C PHE A 256 11.95 -23.90 -0.71
N GLU A 257 12.24 -23.04 0.25
CA GLU A 257 12.51 -23.49 1.61
C GLU A 257 11.23 -23.91 2.35
N SER A 258 11.40 -24.75 3.37
CA SER A 258 10.30 -25.02 4.31
C SER A 258 9.80 -23.69 4.90
N ARG A 259 8.49 -23.57 5.09
CA ARG A 259 7.86 -22.30 5.43
C ARG A 259 8.52 -21.52 6.59
N PRO A 260 8.95 -22.16 7.71
CA PRO A 260 9.69 -21.47 8.78
C PRO A 260 11.02 -20.84 8.36
N ASN A 261 11.66 -21.39 7.32
CA ASN A 261 12.99 -21.01 6.80
C ASN A 261 12.92 -20.09 5.57
N ARG A 262 11.73 -19.80 5.03
CA ARG A 262 11.58 -18.85 3.92
C ARG A 262 11.97 -17.46 4.39
N VAL A 263 12.93 -16.83 3.70
CA VAL A 263 13.35 -15.44 3.97
C VAL A 263 12.20 -14.47 3.71
N TYR A 264 11.41 -14.75 2.67
CA TYR A 264 10.22 -14.01 2.31
C TYR A 264 9.11 -14.99 1.95
N ASP A 265 8.21 -15.25 2.90
CA ASP A 265 7.11 -16.20 2.74
C ASP A 265 5.92 -15.54 2.02
N LEU A 266 5.56 -16.06 0.85
CA LEU A 266 4.46 -15.51 0.04
C LEU A 266 3.08 -15.96 0.49
N HIS A 267 2.99 -16.96 1.37
CA HIS A 267 1.72 -17.57 1.82
C HIS A 267 0.88 -18.13 0.66
N LEU A 268 1.52 -18.81 -0.30
CA LEU A 268 0.86 -19.37 -1.48
C LEU A 268 0.75 -20.90 -1.44
N ASP A 269 1.03 -21.53 -0.29
CA ASP A 269 1.02 -23.00 -0.15
C ASP A 269 -0.33 -23.62 -0.53
N HIS A 270 -1.45 -22.93 -0.27
CA HIS A 270 -2.80 -23.40 -0.64
C HIS A 270 -3.06 -23.41 -2.16
N TRP A 271 -2.21 -22.74 -2.94
CA TRP A 271 -2.18 -22.82 -4.41
C TRP A 271 -1.31 -23.99 -4.93
N GLY A 272 -0.78 -24.84 -4.03
CA GLY A 272 0.19 -25.89 -4.38
C GLY A 272 1.61 -25.35 -4.65
N ILE A 273 1.86 -24.09 -4.27
CA ILE A 273 3.12 -23.38 -4.49
C ILE A 273 4.01 -23.53 -3.24
N SER A 274 4.54 -24.72 -3.07
CA SER A 274 5.45 -25.08 -1.96
C SER A 274 6.35 -26.24 -2.40
N ARG A 275 7.54 -26.36 -1.81
CA ARG A 275 8.44 -27.49 -2.10
C ARG A 275 7.86 -28.82 -1.61
N ASN A 276 7.88 -29.83 -2.47
CA ASN A 276 7.48 -31.21 -2.14
C ASN A 276 8.71 -32.04 -1.75
N GLY A 277 8.64 -32.70 -0.59
CA GLY A 277 9.66 -33.66 -0.15
C GLY A 277 11.09 -33.10 -0.26
N GLN A 278 11.92 -33.77 -1.06
CA GLN A 278 13.31 -33.38 -1.32
C GLN A 278 13.55 -32.95 -2.78
N GLU A 279 12.52 -32.50 -3.50
CA GLU A 279 12.69 -32.09 -4.90
C GLU A 279 13.74 -30.97 -5.05
N SER A 280 14.47 -30.94 -6.16
CA SER A 280 15.44 -29.88 -6.46
C SER A 280 14.75 -28.58 -6.88
N TYR A 281 15.47 -27.46 -6.90
CA TYR A 281 14.93 -26.17 -7.34
C TYR A 281 14.33 -26.24 -8.75
N GLY A 282 15.05 -26.86 -9.70
CA GLY A 282 14.57 -27.02 -11.07
C GLY A 282 13.32 -27.90 -11.17
N GLN A 283 13.22 -28.95 -10.34
CA GLN A 283 12.02 -29.80 -10.27
C GLN A 283 10.82 -29.03 -9.73
N MET A 284 11.00 -28.26 -8.64
CA MET A 284 9.95 -27.41 -8.08
C MET A 284 9.49 -26.36 -9.10
N ARG A 285 10.43 -25.62 -9.70
CA ARG A 285 10.14 -24.58 -10.69
C ARG A 285 9.27 -25.12 -11.82
N ALA A 286 9.66 -26.25 -12.41
CA ALA A 286 8.93 -26.88 -13.50
C ALA A 286 7.52 -27.32 -13.08
N ARG A 287 7.37 -27.86 -11.86
CA ARG A 287 6.08 -28.33 -11.33
C ARG A 287 5.11 -27.18 -11.03
N ILE A 288 5.58 -26.10 -10.41
CA ILE A 288 4.70 -25.00 -9.97
C ILE A 288 4.39 -23.99 -11.09
N ALA A 289 5.10 -24.03 -12.22
CA ALA A 289 4.97 -23.04 -13.30
C ALA A 289 3.51 -22.83 -13.76
N ASN A 290 2.76 -23.92 -13.95
CA ASN A 290 1.35 -23.86 -14.35
C ASN A 290 0.46 -23.30 -13.23
N ASN A 291 0.74 -23.64 -11.97
CA ASN A 291 -0.01 -23.13 -10.82
C ASN A 291 0.21 -21.61 -10.67
N VAL A 292 1.47 -21.15 -10.79
CA VAL A 292 1.82 -19.72 -10.76
C VAL A 292 1.16 -18.98 -11.92
N THR A 293 1.20 -19.56 -13.13
CA THR A 293 0.57 -18.98 -14.32
C THR A 293 -0.95 -18.85 -14.17
N GLY A 294 -1.62 -19.91 -13.69
CA GLY A 294 -3.06 -19.90 -13.44
C GLY A 294 -3.46 -18.92 -12.34
N TRP A 295 -2.69 -18.88 -11.25
CA TRP A 295 -2.87 -17.92 -10.15
C TRP A 295 -2.75 -16.47 -10.62
N TRP A 296 -1.71 -16.16 -11.40
CA TRP A 296 -1.46 -14.83 -11.95
C TRP A 296 -2.52 -14.42 -12.99
N ASN A 297 -2.75 -15.25 -14.02
CA ASN A 297 -3.70 -14.93 -15.07
C ASN A 297 -5.16 -14.89 -14.57
N GLY A 298 -5.47 -15.66 -13.53
CA GLY A 298 -6.76 -15.62 -12.83
C GLY A 298 -6.96 -14.36 -11.98
N ARG A 299 -5.97 -13.46 -11.88
CA ARG A 299 -6.00 -12.23 -11.08
C ARG A 299 -6.26 -12.46 -9.58
N ASN A 300 -5.91 -13.65 -9.07
CA ASN A 300 -6.15 -14.05 -7.68
C ASN A 300 -5.04 -13.54 -6.73
N HIS A 301 -4.60 -12.29 -6.92
CA HIS A 301 -3.42 -11.73 -6.26
C HIS A 301 -3.56 -10.21 -6.07
N GLY A 302 -2.71 -9.64 -5.23
CA GLY A 302 -2.76 -8.23 -4.84
C GLY A 302 -2.60 -7.26 -6.02
N PHE A 303 -1.77 -7.55 -7.03
CA PHE A 303 -1.73 -6.71 -8.24
C PHE A 303 -3.09 -6.67 -8.95
N GLY A 304 -3.76 -7.82 -9.10
CA GLY A 304 -5.08 -7.91 -9.72
C GLY A 304 -6.11 -7.06 -8.97
N ASP A 305 -6.17 -7.20 -7.65
CA ASP A 305 -7.12 -6.52 -6.76
C ASP A 305 -6.84 -5.01 -6.62
N ASN A 306 -5.58 -4.60 -6.64
CA ASN A 306 -5.20 -3.19 -6.51
C ASN A 306 -5.24 -2.43 -7.83
N SER A 307 -5.45 -3.08 -8.98
CA SER A 307 -5.67 -2.36 -10.24
C SER A 307 -7.00 -1.59 -10.23
N LEU A 308 -7.14 -0.61 -11.13
CA LEU A 308 -8.39 0.14 -11.28
C LEU A 308 -9.61 -0.78 -11.52
N LEU A 309 -9.45 -1.80 -12.37
CA LEU A 309 -10.51 -2.77 -12.65
C LEU A 309 -10.79 -3.71 -11.46
N GLY A 310 -9.75 -4.19 -10.78
CA GLY A 310 -9.90 -5.08 -9.62
C GLY A 310 -10.60 -4.40 -8.44
N ALA A 311 -10.39 -3.09 -8.28
CA ALA A 311 -11.05 -2.32 -7.25
C ALA A 311 -12.57 -2.18 -7.46
N VAL A 312 -13.10 -2.41 -8.68
CA VAL A 312 -14.53 -2.20 -9.00
C VAL A 312 -15.44 -3.02 -8.11
N ALA A 313 -15.19 -4.32 -7.95
CA ALA A 313 -16.04 -5.20 -7.16
C ALA A 313 -16.09 -4.76 -5.68
N LEU A 314 -14.95 -4.42 -5.10
CA LEU A 314 -14.86 -3.95 -3.72
C LEU A 314 -15.56 -2.59 -3.53
N ASN A 315 -15.60 -1.75 -4.57
CA ASN A 315 -16.32 -0.47 -4.58
C ASN A 315 -17.83 -0.59 -4.71
N ALA A 316 -18.39 -1.79 -4.87
CA ALA A 316 -19.84 -2.00 -4.77
C ALA A 316 -20.33 -2.09 -3.31
N TYR A 317 -19.43 -2.37 -2.36
CA TYR A 317 -19.81 -2.61 -0.97
C TYR A 317 -19.92 -1.31 -0.16
N ALA A 318 -21.08 -1.11 0.45
CA ALA A 318 -21.31 0.00 1.38
C ALA A 318 -20.51 -0.16 2.68
N PRO A 319 -20.02 0.93 3.28
CA PRO A 319 -19.38 0.90 4.60
C PRO A 319 -20.35 0.36 5.68
N SER A 320 -19.80 -0.37 6.66
CA SER A 320 -20.58 -0.83 7.82
C SER A 320 -21.13 0.37 8.63
N PRO A 321 -22.42 0.40 8.97
CA PRO A 321 -23.02 1.46 9.79
C PRO A 321 -22.51 1.46 11.24
N ASP A 322 -21.85 0.39 11.69
CA ASP A 322 -21.35 0.25 13.06
C ASP A 322 -19.91 0.75 13.26
N THR A 323 -19.24 1.17 12.18
CA THR A 323 -17.79 1.41 12.15
C THR A 323 -17.47 2.86 11.79
N TYR A 324 -16.47 3.45 12.46
CA TYR A 324 -15.86 4.73 12.08
C TYR A 324 -14.77 4.51 11.03
N TYR A 325 -14.75 5.30 9.95
CA TYR A 325 -13.70 5.21 8.93
C TYR A 325 -12.96 6.55 8.82
N PHE A 326 -11.64 6.50 8.82
CA PHE A 326 -10.77 7.65 8.61
C PHE A 326 -9.78 7.33 7.49
N THR A 327 -9.54 8.30 6.61
CA THR A 327 -8.63 8.12 5.47
C THR A 327 -7.71 9.33 5.37
N MET A 328 -6.46 9.11 4.98
CA MET A 328 -5.54 10.19 4.64
C MET A 328 -4.91 9.92 3.27
N SER A 329 -4.83 10.97 2.45
CA SER A 329 -4.24 10.92 1.12
C SER A 329 -2.80 11.44 1.15
N PHE A 330 -1.98 10.97 0.22
CA PHE A 330 -0.58 11.29 0.14
C PHE A 330 -0.19 11.64 -1.30
N CYS A 331 0.73 12.57 -1.44
CA CYS A 331 1.28 12.95 -2.73
C CYS A 331 2.78 13.14 -2.56
N ALA A 332 3.55 12.41 -3.37
CA ALA A 332 5.01 12.42 -3.49
C ALA A 332 5.48 13.12 -4.77
N THR A 333 4.58 13.82 -5.48
CA THR A 333 4.85 14.39 -6.80
C THR A 333 4.54 15.87 -6.88
N VAL A 334 5.16 16.54 -7.85
CA VAL A 334 4.90 17.95 -8.21
C VAL A 334 4.59 18.05 -9.70
N PRO A 335 3.87 19.09 -10.15
CA PRO A 335 3.66 19.33 -11.57
C PRO A 335 4.99 19.38 -12.33
N PHE A 336 5.01 18.83 -13.54
CA PHE A 336 6.20 18.84 -14.39
C PHE A 336 6.66 20.30 -14.59
N PRO A 337 7.93 20.62 -14.29
CA PRO A 337 8.40 22.00 -14.30
C PRO A 337 8.36 22.58 -15.71
N ASN A 338 7.89 23.82 -15.84
CA ASN A 338 8.01 24.56 -17.08
C ASN A 338 9.45 25.10 -17.22
N VAL A 339 10.39 24.20 -17.51
CA VAL A 339 11.82 24.52 -17.56
C VAL A 339 12.12 25.36 -18.79
N THR A 340 12.72 26.53 -18.58
CA THR A 340 13.40 27.24 -19.66
C THR A 340 14.87 26.86 -19.68
N LEU A 341 15.38 26.45 -20.84
CA LEU A 341 16.81 26.21 -21.04
C LEU A 341 17.64 27.46 -20.73
N THR A 342 18.73 27.26 -19.99
CA THR A 342 19.77 28.26 -19.79
C THR A 342 20.65 28.39 -21.03
N ALA A 343 21.40 29.49 -21.15
CA ALA A 343 22.37 29.67 -22.24
C ALA A 343 23.40 28.52 -22.31
N GLY A 344 23.84 28.00 -21.16
CA GLY A 344 24.74 26.86 -21.10
C GLY A 344 24.13 25.56 -21.64
N GLN A 345 22.86 25.29 -21.31
CA GLN A 345 22.16 24.09 -21.81
C GLN A 345 21.89 24.17 -23.32
N VAL A 346 21.57 25.36 -23.85
CA VAL A 346 21.45 25.58 -25.29
C VAL A 346 22.80 25.33 -25.98
N ASN A 347 23.89 25.86 -25.44
CA ASN A 347 25.23 25.61 -25.97
C ASN A 347 25.58 24.12 -25.97
N GLY A 348 25.30 23.40 -24.87
CA GLY A 348 25.54 21.96 -24.79
C GLY A 348 24.76 21.15 -25.81
N PHE A 349 23.51 21.53 -26.12
CA PHE A 349 22.75 20.90 -27.20
C PHE A 349 23.37 21.18 -28.58
N LEU A 350 23.79 22.41 -28.85
CA LEU A 350 24.46 22.78 -30.11
C LEU A 350 25.77 22.02 -30.30
N ASP A 351 26.49 21.72 -29.22
CA ASP A 351 27.74 20.96 -29.25
C ASP A 351 27.57 19.49 -29.66
N LEU A 352 26.35 18.94 -29.53
CA LEU A 352 26.01 17.60 -30.05
C LEU A 352 25.98 17.58 -31.59
N ILE A 353 25.91 18.75 -32.24
CA ILE A 353 25.82 18.89 -33.69
C ILE A 353 27.18 19.39 -34.21
N PRO A 354 28.00 18.56 -34.89
CA PRO A 354 29.40 18.86 -35.22
C PRO A 354 29.62 20.19 -35.95
N VAL A 355 28.72 20.54 -36.88
CA VAL A 355 28.80 21.81 -37.63
C VAL A 355 28.48 23.02 -36.76
N LEU A 356 27.51 22.90 -35.84
CA LEU A 356 27.12 24.01 -34.96
C LEU A 356 28.11 24.20 -33.82
N ARG A 357 28.77 23.13 -33.37
CA ARG A 357 29.88 23.18 -32.42
C ARG A 357 31.02 24.08 -32.90
N TYR A 358 31.37 23.99 -34.19
CA TYR A 358 32.40 24.85 -34.79
C TYR A 358 31.96 26.31 -34.90
N LEU A 359 30.67 26.55 -35.15
CA LEU A 359 30.10 27.89 -35.28
C LEU A 359 29.85 28.56 -33.91
N ASN A 360 29.63 27.79 -32.85
CA ASN A 360 29.35 28.28 -31.49
C ASN A 360 30.62 28.56 -30.67
N THR A 361 31.65 29.14 -31.29
CA THR A 361 32.89 29.51 -30.59
C THR A 361 32.61 30.56 -29.51
N GLY A 362 33.02 30.28 -28.27
CA GLY A 362 32.80 31.16 -27.12
C GLY A 362 31.38 31.16 -26.53
N GLY A 363 30.48 30.28 -27.00
CA GLY A 363 29.14 30.10 -26.41
C GLY A 363 28.18 31.27 -26.59
N ILE A 364 28.45 32.14 -27.57
CA ILE A 364 27.70 33.37 -27.84
C ILE A 364 26.26 33.03 -28.31
N PHE A 365 26.09 31.96 -29.10
CA PHE A 365 24.77 31.57 -29.60
C PHE A 365 23.81 31.23 -28.47
N GLY A 366 24.25 30.54 -27.42
CA GLY A 366 23.41 30.25 -26.26
C GLY A 366 22.92 31.50 -25.53
N LYS A 367 23.75 32.56 -25.44
CA LYS A 367 23.36 33.84 -24.80
C LYS A 367 22.28 34.59 -25.59
N VAL A 368 22.28 34.46 -26.92
CA VAL A 368 21.29 35.09 -27.81
C VAL A 368 20.03 34.24 -27.94
N LEU A 369 20.18 32.92 -28.10
CA LEU A 369 19.07 32.00 -28.35
C LEU A 369 18.27 31.70 -27.10
N ALA A 370 18.88 31.57 -25.92
CA ALA A 370 18.14 31.20 -24.71
C ALA A 370 17.01 32.20 -24.34
N PRO A 371 17.20 33.54 -24.40
CA PRO A 371 16.11 34.50 -24.21
C PRO A 371 15.01 34.40 -25.28
N ILE A 372 15.37 34.15 -26.54
CA ILE A 372 14.41 33.99 -27.65
C ILE A 372 13.56 32.74 -27.45
N LEU A 373 14.22 31.60 -27.18
CA LEU A 373 13.57 30.32 -26.87
C LEU A 373 12.65 30.46 -25.66
N ARG A 374 13.07 31.18 -24.61
CA ARG A 374 12.22 31.46 -23.44
C ARG A 374 10.94 32.18 -23.82
N THR A 375 11.05 33.27 -24.58
CA THR A 375 9.90 34.06 -25.00
C THR A 375 8.98 33.24 -25.91
N ALA A 376 9.54 32.50 -26.86
CA ALA A 376 8.79 31.66 -27.78
C ALA A 376 8.07 30.48 -27.10
N ILE A 377 8.69 29.83 -26.11
CA ILE A 377 8.03 28.80 -25.29
C ILE A 377 6.89 29.41 -24.46
N ARG A 378 7.11 30.59 -23.87
CA ARG A 378 6.08 31.29 -23.06
C ARG A 378 4.91 31.80 -23.91
N SER A 379 5.15 32.21 -25.15
CA SER A 379 4.10 32.66 -26.07
C SER A 379 3.39 31.51 -26.80
N GLY A 380 3.79 30.26 -26.57
CA GLY A 380 3.25 29.08 -27.26
C GLY A 380 3.74 28.92 -28.71
N ALA A 381 4.70 29.73 -29.15
CA ALA A 381 5.31 29.63 -30.47
C ALA A 381 6.26 28.42 -30.61
N LEU A 382 6.73 27.84 -29.50
CA LEU A 382 7.53 26.61 -29.45
C LEU A 382 6.93 25.59 -28.46
N PRO A 383 7.12 24.28 -28.69
CA PRO A 383 6.64 23.24 -27.79
C PRO A 383 7.31 23.34 -26.42
N GLN A 384 6.56 23.01 -25.36
CA GLN A 384 7.09 22.96 -24.00
C GLN A 384 8.09 21.80 -23.83
N ALA A 385 8.97 21.89 -22.82
CA ALA A 385 9.99 20.87 -22.55
C ALA A 385 9.41 19.45 -22.43
N ARG A 386 8.25 19.32 -21.78
CA ARG A 386 7.52 18.04 -21.69
C ARG A 386 7.12 17.49 -23.06
N ALA A 387 6.66 18.33 -23.98
CA ALA A 387 6.25 17.90 -25.32
C ALA A 387 7.45 17.41 -26.14
N VAL A 388 8.59 18.10 -26.03
CA VAL A 388 9.85 17.64 -26.64
C VAL A 388 10.29 16.31 -26.06
N LEU A 389 10.30 16.16 -24.73
CA LEU A 389 10.65 14.90 -24.08
C LEU A 389 9.68 13.77 -24.45
N THR A 390 8.39 14.07 -24.57
CA THR A 390 7.37 13.11 -25.04
C THR A 390 7.72 12.61 -26.44
N TRP A 391 8.08 13.51 -27.34
CA TRP A 391 8.51 13.15 -28.70
C TRP A 391 9.77 12.27 -28.68
N VAL A 392 10.81 12.66 -27.93
CA VAL A 392 12.05 11.87 -27.80
C VAL A 392 11.77 10.47 -27.27
N THR A 393 10.99 10.34 -26.19
CA THR A 393 10.62 9.04 -25.62
C THR A 393 9.80 8.20 -26.59
N THR A 394 8.92 8.83 -27.37
CA THR A 394 8.13 8.14 -28.41
C THR A 394 9.04 7.56 -29.50
N VAL A 395 10.02 8.34 -29.98
CA VAL A 395 11.01 7.87 -30.96
C VAL A 395 11.88 6.75 -30.37
N ALA A 396 12.32 6.88 -29.12
CA ALA A 396 13.09 5.86 -28.43
C ALA A 396 12.30 4.55 -28.29
N ASN A 397 11.03 4.60 -27.88
CA ASN A 397 10.15 3.44 -27.82
C ASN A 397 9.99 2.76 -29.17
N TYR A 398 9.83 3.53 -30.25
CA TYR A 398 9.72 2.99 -31.61
C TYR A 398 10.98 2.20 -32.02
N HIS A 399 12.18 2.70 -31.73
CA HIS A 399 13.42 2.04 -32.14
C HIS A 399 13.88 0.94 -31.17
N LEU A 400 13.82 1.18 -29.86
CA LEU A 400 14.29 0.24 -28.84
C LEU A 400 13.29 -0.88 -28.55
N GLY A 401 11.99 -0.60 -28.65
CA GLY A 401 10.95 -1.61 -28.48
C GLY A 401 11.08 -2.75 -29.51
N ASN A 402 11.40 -2.41 -30.76
CA ASN A 402 11.65 -3.38 -31.84
C ASN A 402 12.88 -4.27 -31.58
N LEU A 403 13.79 -3.85 -30.69
CA LEU A 403 14.98 -4.62 -30.32
C LEU A 403 14.77 -5.48 -29.06
N GLY A 404 13.60 -5.39 -28.41
CA GLY A 404 13.25 -6.20 -27.24
C GLY A 404 13.94 -5.79 -25.93
N TYR A 405 14.56 -4.61 -25.86
CA TYR A 405 15.21 -4.14 -24.63
C TYR A 405 14.21 -3.73 -23.54
N PHE A 406 13.09 -3.12 -23.94
CA PHE A 406 12.00 -2.70 -23.06
C PHE A 406 10.66 -2.89 -23.77
N ALA A 407 9.62 -3.28 -23.04
CA ALA A 407 8.26 -3.27 -23.58
C ALA A 407 7.81 -1.82 -23.85
N GLN A 408 7.96 -0.92 -22.86
CA GLN A 408 7.74 0.51 -23.03
C GLN A 408 8.53 1.35 -22.02
N ILE A 409 9.26 2.36 -22.50
CA ILE A 409 9.80 3.44 -21.66
C ILE A 409 8.65 4.38 -21.29
N PRO A 410 8.41 4.66 -20.00
CA PRO A 410 7.34 5.55 -19.58
C PRO A 410 7.48 6.96 -20.17
N LEU A 411 6.37 7.48 -20.70
CA LEU A 411 6.30 8.87 -21.18
C LEU A 411 6.48 9.86 -20.01
N PRO A 412 6.96 11.08 -20.27
CA PRO A 412 7.09 12.08 -19.22
C PRO A 412 5.76 12.49 -18.61
N GLY A 413 5.74 12.42 -17.27
CA GLY A 413 4.56 12.73 -16.49
C GLY A 413 4.09 14.17 -16.60
N LEU A 414 2.79 14.37 -16.37
CA LEU A 414 2.27 15.69 -15.98
C LEU A 414 2.71 16.06 -14.56
N HIS A 415 2.96 15.04 -13.75
CA HIS A 415 3.55 15.13 -12.43
C HIS A 415 4.84 14.30 -12.41
N ILE A 416 5.84 14.77 -11.67
CA ILE A 416 7.13 14.09 -11.47
C ILE A 416 7.40 13.89 -9.98
N PRO A 417 8.19 12.87 -9.59
CA PRO A 417 8.55 12.67 -8.19
C PRO A 417 9.24 13.90 -7.63
N ARG A 418 8.97 14.21 -6.36
CA ARG A 418 9.78 15.19 -5.64
C ARG A 418 11.21 14.67 -5.43
N PRO A 419 12.18 15.56 -5.18
CA PRO A 419 13.57 15.15 -4.92
C PRO A 419 13.78 14.31 -3.65
N ASP A 420 12.85 14.37 -2.70
CA ASP A 420 12.90 13.68 -1.41
C ASP A 420 12.23 12.31 -1.40
N VAL A 421 11.64 11.87 -2.53
CA VAL A 421 11.00 10.55 -2.65
C VAL A 421 12.05 9.44 -2.55
N LEU A 422 11.71 8.36 -1.84
CA LEU A 422 12.50 7.15 -1.79
C LEU A 422 12.89 6.71 -3.21
N PRO A 423 14.18 6.54 -3.53
CA PRO A 423 14.66 6.25 -4.88
C PRO A 423 13.92 5.13 -5.59
N LEU A 424 13.59 4.07 -4.87
CA LEU A 424 12.85 2.92 -5.39
C LEU A 424 11.43 3.29 -5.86
N LEU A 425 10.84 4.34 -5.29
CA LEU A 425 9.51 4.86 -5.64
C LEU A 425 9.54 5.93 -6.73
N SER A 426 10.73 6.46 -7.08
CA SER A 426 10.85 7.54 -8.08
C SER A 426 10.41 7.10 -9.48
N PHE A 427 10.82 5.91 -9.92
CA PHE A 427 10.43 5.37 -11.22
C PHE A 427 8.91 5.13 -11.32
N PRO A 428 8.25 4.40 -10.40
CA PRO A 428 6.81 4.23 -10.48
C PRO A 428 6.05 5.55 -10.32
N ALA A 429 6.49 6.49 -9.46
CA ALA A 429 5.87 7.81 -9.36
C ALA A 429 5.88 8.57 -10.69
N TYR A 430 7.04 8.59 -11.37
CA TYR A 430 7.21 9.23 -12.68
C TYR A 430 6.33 8.56 -13.73
N ALA A 431 6.36 7.22 -13.79
CA ALA A 431 5.64 6.45 -14.78
C ALA A 431 4.13 6.62 -14.66
N MET A 432 3.58 6.56 -13.44
CA MET A 432 2.15 6.80 -13.20
C MET A 432 1.74 8.22 -13.60
N GLY A 433 2.59 9.23 -13.33
CA GLY A 433 2.36 10.60 -13.79
C GLY A 433 2.30 10.74 -15.31
N GLY A 434 2.86 9.79 -16.07
CA GLY A 434 2.94 9.76 -17.54
C GLY A 434 1.85 8.96 -18.25
N LEU A 435 1.07 8.14 -17.53
CA LEU A 435 0.03 7.32 -18.12
C LEU A 435 -1.15 8.16 -18.59
N ASN A 436 -1.33 8.36 -19.90
CA ASN A 436 -2.44 9.17 -20.43
C ASN A 436 -3.78 8.43 -20.54
N THR A 437 -3.77 7.11 -20.40
CA THR A 437 -4.95 6.26 -20.31
C THR A 437 -5.15 5.81 -18.87
N PRO A 438 -6.37 5.94 -18.36
CA PRO A 438 -7.09 4.78 -17.90
C PRO A 438 -8.14 4.42 -18.96
N PRO A 439 -8.73 3.21 -18.92
CA PRO A 439 -10.00 2.99 -19.61
C PRO A 439 -11.01 4.07 -19.17
N PRO A 440 -11.80 4.66 -20.08
CA PRO A 440 -12.65 5.80 -19.76
C PRO A 440 -13.60 5.51 -18.56
N GLY A 441 -13.51 6.35 -17.52
CA GLY A 441 -14.52 6.43 -16.46
C GLY A 441 -14.56 5.29 -15.43
N ILE A 442 -13.55 4.41 -15.34
CA ILE A 442 -13.52 3.39 -14.27
C ILE A 442 -13.52 4.11 -12.92
N LEU A 443 -14.55 3.83 -12.13
CA LEU A 443 -14.78 4.43 -10.80
C LEU A 443 -14.87 5.97 -10.81
N GLY A 444 -15.21 6.56 -11.95
CA GLY A 444 -15.46 8.00 -12.08
C GLY A 444 -14.22 8.90 -12.04
N MET A 445 -13.00 8.33 -12.09
CA MET A 445 -11.76 9.09 -12.10
C MET A 445 -11.32 9.45 -13.52
N MET A 446 -10.85 10.68 -13.70
CA MET A 446 -10.25 11.17 -14.95
C MET A 446 -8.74 10.97 -14.97
N ALA A 447 -8.15 10.94 -16.18
CA ALA A 447 -6.73 10.68 -16.35
C ALA A 447 -5.84 11.71 -15.61
N ASP A 448 -6.20 12.98 -15.63
CA ASP A 448 -5.49 14.08 -14.96
C ASP A 448 -5.52 13.95 -13.42
N GLN A 449 -6.64 13.50 -12.86
CA GLN A 449 -6.78 13.23 -11.43
C GLN A 449 -5.89 12.07 -10.94
N LEU A 450 -5.49 11.17 -11.84
CA LEU A 450 -4.60 10.05 -11.52
C LEU A 450 -3.11 10.42 -11.58
N LYS A 451 -2.73 11.64 -11.97
CA LYS A 451 -1.30 12.00 -12.07
C LYS A 451 -0.63 12.20 -10.72
N PRO A 452 -1.22 12.96 -9.77
CA PRO A 452 -0.67 13.06 -8.43
C PRO A 452 -0.68 11.69 -7.75
N ASN A 453 0.44 11.31 -7.16
CA ASN A 453 0.61 10.02 -6.51
C ASN A 453 1.70 10.04 -5.45
N ASP A 454 1.74 9.02 -4.59
CA ASP A 454 2.72 8.88 -3.50
C ASP A 454 3.92 7.96 -3.82
N GLY A 455 4.11 7.58 -5.09
CA GLY A 455 5.06 6.54 -5.48
C GLY A 455 4.42 5.22 -5.88
N ILE A 456 3.31 4.84 -5.26
CA ILE A 456 2.66 3.53 -5.48
C ILE A 456 1.17 3.67 -5.75
N VAL A 457 0.51 4.65 -5.17
CA VAL A 457 -0.95 4.85 -5.29
C VAL A 457 -1.24 6.28 -5.75
N ASN A 458 -2.18 6.40 -6.68
CA ASN A 458 -2.68 7.70 -7.12
C ASN A 458 -3.41 8.40 -5.97
N THR A 459 -3.10 9.68 -5.71
CA THR A 459 -3.61 10.44 -4.56
C THR A 459 -5.15 10.44 -4.51
N GLU A 460 -5.79 10.58 -5.68
CA GLU A 460 -7.26 10.56 -5.81
C GLU A 460 -7.90 9.23 -5.36
N SER A 461 -7.15 8.12 -5.43
CA SER A 461 -7.65 6.82 -4.98
C SER A 461 -7.68 6.67 -3.45
N MET A 462 -7.07 7.57 -2.69
CA MET A 462 -6.85 7.35 -1.26
C MET A 462 -7.97 7.89 -0.37
N ASN A 463 -8.83 8.77 -0.90
CA ASN A 463 -9.80 9.50 -0.08
C ASN A 463 -10.99 8.67 0.43
N GLY A 464 -11.12 7.45 -0.07
CA GLY A 464 -12.21 6.54 0.24
C GLY A 464 -12.71 5.84 -1.02
N PRO A 465 -13.61 4.86 -0.85
CA PRO A 465 -14.24 4.19 -1.98
C PRO A 465 -15.35 4.99 -2.64
N VAL A 466 -15.79 4.54 -3.81
CA VAL A 466 -16.96 5.10 -4.51
C VAL A 466 -18.25 4.82 -3.74
N ALA A 467 -18.40 3.62 -3.17
CA ALA A 467 -19.56 3.30 -2.34
C ALA A 467 -19.42 3.87 -0.92
N GLY A 468 -20.34 4.78 -0.58
CA GLY A 468 -20.45 5.39 0.73
C GLY A 468 -20.05 6.87 0.72
N PRO A 469 -20.60 7.67 1.65
CA PRO A 469 -20.27 9.09 1.72
C PRO A 469 -18.83 9.30 2.20
N ILE A 470 -18.10 10.15 1.47
CA ILE A 470 -16.81 10.70 1.87
C ILE A 470 -17.08 12.11 2.41
N MET A 471 -16.76 12.33 3.67
CA MET A 471 -16.96 13.58 4.40
C MET A 471 -15.62 14.28 4.62
N ASP A 472 -15.64 15.60 4.72
CA ASP A 472 -14.48 16.36 5.18
C ASP A 472 -14.19 16.06 6.67
N GLY A 473 -13.01 15.51 6.95
CA GLY A 473 -12.56 15.13 8.28
C GLY A 473 -12.19 16.31 9.19
N THR A 474 -12.07 17.53 8.66
CA THR A 474 -11.74 18.73 9.46
C THR A 474 -12.85 19.16 10.43
N ASN A 475 -14.06 18.60 10.27
CA ASN A 475 -15.20 18.88 11.13
C ASN A 475 -15.65 17.64 11.94
N PHE A 476 -14.84 16.58 11.98
CA PHE A 476 -15.24 15.33 12.63
C PHE A 476 -15.55 15.51 14.12
N ALA A 477 -14.72 16.25 14.85
CA ALA A 477 -14.88 16.43 16.28
C ALA A 477 -16.21 17.15 16.63
N ALA A 478 -16.56 18.22 15.90
CA ALA A 478 -17.84 18.89 16.10
C ALA A 478 -19.02 17.96 15.77
N GLN A 479 -18.94 17.21 14.66
CA GLN A 479 -19.97 16.24 14.28
C GLN A 479 -20.10 15.09 15.28
N LEU A 480 -19.00 14.68 15.91
CA LEU A 480 -19.03 13.72 17.00
C LEU A 480 -19.73 14.28 18.24
N GLN A 481 -19.48 15.55 18.57
CA GLN A 481 -20.17 16.22 19.68
C GLN A 481 -21.69 16.29 19.45
N ASP A 482 -22.10 16.67 18.23
CA ASP A 482 -23.51 16.69 17.82
C ASP A 482 -24.14 15.30 17.90
N ALA A 483 -23.43 14.27 17.42
CA ALA A 483 -23.87 12.88 17.48
C ALA A 483 -24.04 12.36 18.92
N ILE A 484 -23.14 12.74 19.83
CA ILE A 484 -23.24 12.40 21.25
C ILE A 484 -24.45 13.11 21.88
N ALA A 485 -24.63 14.40 21.60
CA ALA A 485 -25.75 15.19 22.11
C ALA A 485 -27.11 14.64 21.62
N ALA A 486 -27.17 14.18 20.38
CA ALA A 486 -28.35 13.55 19.79
C ALA A 486 -28.55 12.07 20.20
N ASN A 487 -27.57 11.47 20.89
CA ASN A 487 -27.49 10.02 21.15
C ASN A 487 -27.63 9.17 19.86
N ASP A 488 -27.07 9.65 18.76
CA ASP A 488 -27.13 9.00 17.45
C ASP A 488 -25.76 8.99 16.77
N LEU A 489 -25.03 7.87 16.97
CA LEU A 489 -23.71 7.69 16.39
C LEU A 489 -23.75 7.30 14.89
N SER A 490 -24.94 7.08 14.30
CA SER A 490 -25.06 6.85 12.85
C SER A 490 -24.71 8.11 12.03
N LEU A 491 -24.74 9.29 12.67
CA LEU A 491 -24.31 10.55 12.10
C LEU A 491 -22.79 10.59 11.79
N VAL A 492 -22.00 9.76 12.48
CA VAL A 492 -20.53 9.74 12.36
C VAL A 492 -19.94 8.38 11.97
N ARG A 493 -20.75 7.32 11.95
CA ARG A 493 -20.38 5.98 11.47
C ARG A 493 -20.93 5.72 10.06
N GLY A 494 -20.47 4.64 9.43
CA GLY A 494 -20.92 4.25 8.08
C GLY A 494 -20.52 5.24 6.99
N ARG A 495 -19.46 6.02 7.23
CA ARG A 495 -18.96 7.06 6.33
C ARG A 495 -17.45 7.24 6.51
N TYR A 496 -16.79 7.69 5.46
CA TYR A 496 -15.34 7.92 5.45
C TYR A 496 -15.05 9.39 5.75
N TRP A 497 -14.30 9.66 6.81
CA TRP A 497 -13.84 11.00 7.17
C TRP A 497 -12.44 11.22 6.58
N HIS A 498 -12.37 12.06 5.54
CA HIS A 498 -11.14 12.36 4.82
C HIS A 498 -10.34 13.46 5.51
N LEU A 499 -9.17 13.10 6.03
CA LEU A 499 -8.29 14.01 6.77
C LEU A 499 -7.42 14.89 5.86
N HIS A 500 -7.81 15.09 4.60
CA HIS A 500 -7.04 15.80 3.58
C HIS A 500 -5.76 15.08 3.12
N SER A 501 -5.10 15.69 2.12
CA SER A 501 -3.86 15.19 1.55
C SER A 501 -2.64 15.73 2.30
N ASN A 502 -1.59 14.91 2.36
CA ASN A 502 -0.26 15.26 2.79
C ASN A 502 0.69 15.20 1.59
N SER A 503 1.39 16.30 1.31
CA SER A 503 2.31 16.42 0.17
C SER A 503 3.78 16.41 0.56
N THR A 504 4.14 15.92 1.74
CA THR A 504 5.54 15.88 2.22
C THR A 504 6.05 14.46 2.43
N ILE A 505 5.17 13.46 2.49
CA ILE A 505 5.56 12.06 2.72
C ILE A 505 5.20 11.18 1.53
N ASP A 506 6.05 10.22 1.23
CA ASP A 506 5.82 9.21 0.19
C ASP A 506 5.15 7.94 0.75
N HIS A 507 5.01 6.91 -0.09
CA HIS A 507 4.37 5.65 0.31
C HIS A 507 5.10 4.91 1.44
N ALA A 508 6.43 4.98 1.51
CA ALA A 508 7.22 4.27 2.52
C ALA A 508 7.31 5.05 3.84
N ASP A 509 7.35 6.38 3.76
CA ASP A 509 7.35 7.25 4.95
C ASP A 509 6.11 7.03 5.84
N GLN A 510 4.96 6.66 5.25
CA GLN A 510 3.70 6.39 5.96
C GLN A 510 3.80 5.30 7.03
N ILE A 511 4.78 4.40 6.89
CA ILE A 511 5.06 3.30 7.83
C ILE A 511 6.37 3.50 8.58
N GLY A 512 6.95 4.71 8.57
CA GLY A 512 8.18 5.03 9.28
C GLY A 512 9.46 4.58 8.58
N VAL A 513 9.39 4.19 7.30
CA VAL A 513 10.56 3.88 6.48
C VAL A 513 11.03 5.17 5.81
N PHE A 514 11.64 6.05 6.60
CA PHE A 514 12.05 7.37 6.14
C PHE A 514 13.35 7.34 5.33
N THR A 515 13.40 8.16 4.28
CA THR A 515 14.68 8.54 3.68
C THR A 515 15.32 9.70 4.41
N ASN A 516 16.61 9.57 4.75
CA ASN A 516 17.40 10.72 5.17
C ASN A 516 17.78 11.55 3.92
N PRO A 517 17.32 12.82 3.81
CA PRO A 517 17.62 13.67 2.66
C PRO A 517 19.12 13.88 2.43
N ALA A 518 19.93 13.82 3.50
CA ALA A 518 21.37 13.99 3.45
C ALA A 518 22.12 12.82 2.79
N THR A 519 21.49 11.64 2.69
CA THR A 519 22.12 10.42 2.14
C THR A 519 21.57 10.00 0.78
N VAL A 520 20.44 10.56 0.35
CA VAL A 520 19.66 10.05 -0.79
C VAL A 520 19.58 11.04 -1.96
N SER A 521 20.07 12.27 -1.80
CA SER A 521 20.06 13.23 -2.91
C SER A 521 20.90 12.71 -4.08
N PHE A 522 20.23 12.37 -5.19
CA PHE A 522 20.85 12.02 -6.47
C PHE A 522 21.68 13.17 -7.08
N TYR A 523 21.55 14.37 -6.52
CA TYR A 523 22.28 15.55 -6.90
C TYR A 523 23.02 16.11 -5.68
N PRO A 524 24.34 16.38 -5.75
CA PRO A 524 24.95 17.26 -4.76
C PRO A 524 24.20 18.60 -4.82
N LEU A 525 23.66 19.03 -3.66
CA LEU A 525 23.02 20.34 -3.50
C LEU A 525 23.98 21.48 -3.85
#